data_AF-A0A2B4RFW7-F1
#
_entry.id   AF-A0A2B4RFW7-F1
#
_cell.length_a   1.000
_cell.length_b   1.000
_cell.length_c   1.000
_cell.angle_alpha   90.00
_cell.angle_beta   90.00
_cell.angle_gamma   90.00
#
_symmetry.space_group_name_H-M   'P 1'
#
loop_
_entity.id
_entity.type
_entity.pdbx_description
1 polymer ?
#
loop_
_entity_poly.entity_id
_entity_poly.type
_entity_poly.pdbx_seq_one_letter_code
_entity_poly.pdbx_strand_id
1 'polypeptide(L)'
;MGLQERKQITNILTGKLSADMAKERGEKYFPPENCSHVCTVAVNEEIWDLLPQQGRTVDLAFQKIQDTYVQGISTPILLADKLAKEAQNNKPFDPVATLHHLMSSLVLITQASWSLNIKQRELIKPDLEPPFTKLFKPEIAPTTKIFGDDMPKQLKDMTKSSKAGKQLQRKAPEPRRHKQKPYDYPRFNTNKSQNVAQENPKEQLTSLSHSSMHEEDRRGQGNRSSDRTLLEHTGMVLNSPQPADRQPSGPSSIRQFATSTLDRGTTPSLKENVANNIPGSNCVVNAKSAVSAITEPKNGLTLGNQPLISRFMKGIFRNRAPCPRYESTCDVQVVLSCLSSFASPSQLDLRNLTHKLAMLIALVSAQRTQSIHLPDLQFMKPSNDTVEFVIPTHIKQSQPGYKTPTIILKAYPTDPRLYVINHLNEYFKKTRSLQGEENKLFVSYVQPHRGISKDTIARWIPTVMLKAGLDITKFKPHSSRSAATSKATQACVPVQDILKQAGWSSHWTFDRFYNKPVRKDSTIANSVLKAD
;
A
#
# COMPACT_ATOMS: atom_id res chain seq x y z
N MET A 1 22.90 1.13 -39.04
CA MET A 1 23.24 1.98 -37.89
C MET A 1 24.75 2.01 -37.74
N GLY A 2 25.38 3.12 -38.12
CA GLY A 2 26.83 3.32 -38.12
C GLY A 2 27.42 3.40 -36.72
N LEU A 3 28.74 3.24 -36.62
CA LEU A 3 29.49 3.24 -35.36
C LEU A 3 29.39 4.59 -34.61
N GLN A 4 29.25 5.69 -35.36
CA GLN A 4 29.04 7.05 -34.86
C GLN A 4 27.67 7.19 -34.15
N GLU A 5 26.62 6.67 -34.76
CA GLU A 5 25.25 6.72 -34.24
C GLU A 5 25.12 5.88 -32.96
N ARG A 6 25.74 4.70 -32.92
CA ARG A 6 25.78 3.85 -31.71
C ARG A 6 26.52 4.52 -30.54
N LYS A 7 27.64 5.20 -30.80
CA LYS A 7 28.37 5.97 -29.77
C LYS A 7 27.54 7.16 -29.27
N GLN A 8 26.84 7.86 -30.15
CA GLN A 8 25.90 8.91 -29.74
C GLN A 8 24.77 8.33 -28.88
N ILE A 9 24.13 7.23 -29.27
CA ILE A 9 23.07 6.57 -28.50
C ILE A 9 23.58 6.14 -27.11
N THR A 10 24.77 5.56 -27.00
CA THR A 10 25.35 5.18 -25.70
C THR A 10 25.66 6.40 -24.82
N ASN A 11 26.14 7.50 -25.41
CA ASN A 11 26.36 8.75 -24.67
C ASN A 11 25.04 9.41 -24.23
N ILE A 12 23.99 9.29 -25.06
CA ILE A 12 22.61 9.70 -24.75
C ILE A 12 22.07 8.88 -23.57
N LEU A 13 22.17 7.56 -23.62
CA LEU A 13 21.69 6.63 -22.59
C LEU A 13 22.45 6.72 -21.26
N THR A 14 23.66 7.27 -21.25
CA THR A 14 24.49 7.44 -20.05
C THR A 14 24.41 8.85 -19.45
N GLY A 15 23.52 9.71 -19.96
CA GLY A 15 23.30 11.06 -19.41
C GLY A 15 24.47 12.02 -19.62
N LYS A 16 25.35 11.75 -20.59
CA LYS A 16 26.54 12.57 -20.88
C LYS A 16 26.27 13.77 -21.79
N LEU A 17 25.01 14.05 -22.14
CA LEU A 17 24.65 15.28 -22.83
C LEU A 17 24.48 16.43 -21.84
N SER A 18 24.97 17.61 -22.19
CA SER A 18 24.72 18.80 -21.40
C SER A 18 23.23 19.17 -21.45
N ALA A 19 22.72 19.69 -20.33
CA ALA A 19 21.34 20.18 -20.24
C ALA A 19 21.04 21.25 -21.30
N ASP A 20 22.06 22.02 -21.70
CA ASP A 20 21.95 23.10 -22.70
C ASP A 20 21.63 22.56 -24.10
N MET A 21 22.25 21.45 -24.50
CA MET A 21 21.96 20.81 -25.80
C MET A 21 20.56 20.20 -25.88
N ALA A 22 20.03 19.72 -24.75
CA ALA A 22 18.67 19.19 -24.69
C ALA A 22 17.64 20.33 -24.75
N LYS A 23 17.94 21.46 -24.09
CA LYS A 23 17.10 22.66 -24.11
C LYS A 23 17.00 23.26 -25.51
N GLU A 24 18.13 23.43 -26.21
CA GLU A 24 18.18 23.94 -27.59
C GLU A 24 17.38 23.06 -28.58
N ARG A 25 17.36 21.74 -28.34
CA ARG A 25 16.57 20.80 -29.16
C ARG A 25 15.08 20.80 -28.81
N GLY A 26 14.73 21.04 -27.54
CA GLY A 26 13.36 21.02 -27.04
C GLY A 26 12.50 22.21 -27.52
N GLU A 27 13.11 23.37 -27.74
CA GLU A 27 12.43 24.61 -28.17
C GLU A 27 11.73 24.50 -29.54
N LYS A 28 11.93 23.41 -30.29
CA LYS A 28 11.36 23.18 -31.61
C LYS A 28 10.14 22.25 -31.60
N TYR A 29 9.80 21.64 -30.46
CA TYR A 29 8.84 20.54 -30.41
C TYR A 29 7.76 20.79 -29.35
N PHE A 30 6.68 21.44 -29.78
CA PHE A 30 5.50 21.66 -28.95
C PHE A 30 4.37 20.69 -29.33
N PRO A 31 3.52 20.29 -28.37
CA PRO A 31 2.34 19.49 -28.66
C PRO A 31 1.42 20.22 -29.64
N PRO A 32 0.88 19.52 -30.66
CA PRO A 32 -0.16 20.11 -31.51
C PRO A 32 -1.46 20.34 -30.72
N GLU A 33 -2.25 21.34 -31.14
CA GLU A 33 -3.48 21.78 -30.44
C GLU A 33 -4.50 20.66 -30.18
N ASN A 34 -4.49 19.61 -31.00
CA ASN A 34 -5.37 18.45 -30.88
C ASN A 34 -4.94 17.42 -29.80
N CYS A 35 -3.81 17.64 -29.12
CA CYS A 35 -3.26 16.75 -28.09
C CYS A 35 -3.26 17.39 -26.69
N SER A 36 -4.43 17.82 -26.22
CA SER A 36 -4.61 18.54 -24.94
C SER A 36 -4.11 17.80 -23.69
N HIS A 37 -3.98 16.47 -23.76
CA HIS A 37 -3.48 15.63 -22.66
C HIS A 37 -1.95 15.44 -22.67
N VAL A 38 -1.24 15.93 -23.69
CA VAL A 38 0.21 15.90 -23.77
C VAL A 38 0.74 17.26 -23.34
N CYS A 39 0.63 17.56 -22.04
CA CYS A 39 1.03 18.83 -21.47
C CYS A 39 1.75 18.65 -20.12
N THR A 40 2.41 19.72 -19.67
CA THR A 40 2.95 19.79 -18.32
C THR A 40 1.83 20.12 -17.36
N VAL A 41 1.71 19.31 -16.30
CA VAL A 41 0.63 19.42 -15.32
C VAL A 41 1.15 20.26 -14.16
N ALA A 42 0.53 21.41 -13.95
CA ALA A 42 0.80 22.27 -12.81
C ALA A 42 -0.17 21.95 -11.66
N VAL A 43 0.28 22.19 -10.43
CA VAL A 43 -0.59 22.17 -9.25
C VAL A 43 -1.54 23.37 -9.31
N ASN A 44 -2.82 23.14 -8.99
CA ASN A 44 -3.84 24.19 -8.86
C ASN A 44 -3.36 25.34 -7.95
N GLU A 45 -3.62 26.59 -8.33
CA GLU A 45 -3.14 27.78 -7.60
C GLU A 45 -3.57 27.77 -6.13
N GLU A 46 -4.78 27.30 -5.84
CA GLU A 46 -5.34 27.20 -4.48
C GLU A 46 -4.54 26.24 -3.59
N ILE A 47 -3.99 25.17 -4.17
CA ILE A 47 -3.14 24.21 -3.46
C ILE A 47 -1.70 24.72 -3.44
N TRP A 48 -1.25 25.35 -4.53
CA TRP A 48 0.10 25.91 -4.67
C TRP A 48 0.45 26.86 -3.54
N ASP A 49 -0.47 27.76 -3.21
CA ASP A 49 -0.29 28.76 -2.16
C ASP A 49 -0.22 28.15 -0.75
N LEU A 50 -0.77 26.94 -0.56
CA LEU A 50 -0.69 26.19 0.69
C LEU A 50 0.59 25.35 0.81
N LEU A 51 1.31 25.10 -0.29
CA LEU A 51 2.51 24.26 -0.26
C LEU A 51 3.68 24.95 0.46
N PRO A 52 4.44 24.22 1.29
CA PRO A 52 5.68 24.73 1.84
C PRO A 52 6.72 24.94 0.73
N GLN A 53 7.70 25.82 0.96
CA GLN A 53 8.76 26.17 -0.01
C GLN A 53 9.45 24.93 -0.61
N GLN A 54 9.72 23.92 0.23
CA GLN A 54 10.30 22.65 -0.23
C GLN A 54 9.38 21.89 -1.19
N GLY A 55 8.08 21.85 -0.90
CA GLY A 55 7.07 21.23 -1.77
C GLY A 55 6.99 21.91 -3.13
N ARG A 56 6.91 23.25 -3.15
CA ARG A 56 6.93 24.03 -4.40
C ARG A 56 8.21 23.80 -5.20
N THR A 57 9.37 23.76 -4.54
CA THR A 57 10.66 23.53 -5.20
C THR A 57 10.76 22.14 -5.84
N VAL A 58 10.23 21.12 -5.17
CA VAL A 58 10.17 19.76 -5.70
C VAL A 58 9.21 19.70 -6.90
N ASP A 59 8.04 20.32 -6.79
CA ASP A 59 7.05 20.34 -7.85
C ASP A 59 7.55 21.06 -9.12
N LEU A 60 8.13 22.27 -8.99
CA LEU A 60 8.76 22.97 -10.12
C LEU A 60 9.83 22.13 -10.82
N ALA A 61 10.58 21.32 -10.07
CA ALA A 61 11.57 20.44 -10.65
C ALA A 61 10.93 19.28 -11.43
N PHE A 62 9.81 18.72 -10.95
CA PHE A 62 9.05 17.71 -11.69
C PHE A 62 8.38 18.28 -12.93
N GLN A 63 7.81 19.50 -12.85
CA GLN A 63 7.25 20.18 -14.02
C GLN A 63 8.31 20.37 -15.12
N LYS A 64 9.54 20.78 -14.78
CA LYS A 64 10.64 20.88 -15.75
C LYS A 64 11.03 19.54 -16.38
N ILE A 65 10.98 18.45 -15.61
CA ILE A 65 11.21 17.09 -16.14
C ILE A 65 10.08 16.72 -17.10
N GLN A 66 8.84 17.05 -16.74
CA GLN A 66 7.66 16.80 -17.56
C GLN A 66 7.69 17.62 -18.85
N ASP A 67 8.12 18.88 -18.84
CA ASP A 67 8.30 19.70 -20.05
C ASP A 67 9.21 18.99 -21.07
N THR A 68 10.35 18.49 -20.60
CA THR A 68 11.32 17.78 -21.45
C THR A 68 10.73 16.48 -22.00
N TYR A 69 9.95 15.76 -21.18
CA TYR A 69 9.27 14.53 -21.58
C TYR A 69 8.17 14.79 -22.62
N VAL A 70 7.37 15.84 -22.42
CA VAL A 70 6.31 16.31 -23.31
C VAL A 70 6.89 16.70 -24.68
N GLN A 71 8.02 17.42 -24.72
CA GLN A 71 8.73 17.72 -25.98
C GLN A 71 9.21 16.43 -26.68
N GLY A 72 9.71 15.46 -25.90
CA GLY A 72 10.14 14.16 -26.41
C GLY A 72 9.02 13.33 -27.04
N ILE A 73 7.82 13.34 -26.45
CA ILE A 73 6.61 12.68 -26.99
C ILE A 73 6.01 13.47 -28.16
N SER A 74 6.09 14.80 -28.13
CA SER A 74 5.56 15.65 -29.21
C SER A 74 6.32 15.45 -30.51
N THR A 75 7.61 15.12 -30.45
CA THR A 75 8.46 14.96 -31.63
C THR A 75 7.97 13.83 -32.59
N PRO A 76 7.67 12.60 -32.15
CA PRO A 76 7.07 11.57 -33.00
C PRO A 76 5.65 11.89 -33.46
N ILE A 77 4.85 12.61 -32.66
CA ILE A 77 3.48 13.02 -33.03
C ILE A 77 3.53 13.98 -34.23
N LEU A 78 4.40 15.00 -34.16
CA LEU A 78 4.62 15.94 -35.25
C LEU A 78 5.18 15.25 -36.50
N LEU A 79 6.05 14.25 -36.31
CA LEU A 79 6.57 13.45 -37.42
C LEU A 79 5.47 12.60 -38.09
N ALA A 80 4.58 12.00 -37.31
CA ALA A 80 3.45 11.23 -37.84
C ALA A 80 2.49 12.11 -38.64
N ASP A 81 2.18 13.32 -38.15
CA ASP A 81 1.37 14.31 -38.88
C ASP A 81 2.05 14.74 -40.19
N LYS A 82 3.36 15.03 -40.15
CA LYS A 82 4.15 15.37 -41.34
C LYS A 82 4.13 14.24 -42.38
N LEU A 83 4.37 13.00 -41.97
CA LEU A 83 4.36 11.83 -42.86
C LEU A 83 2.97 11.55 -43.45
N ALA A 84 1.90 11.75 -42.67
CA ALA A 84 0.53 11.64 -43.16
C ALA A 84 0.24 12.68 -44.26
N LYS A 85 0.69 13.93 -44.07
CA LYS A 85 0.56 15.00 -45.08
C LYS A 85 1.42 14.75 -46.32
N GLU A 86 2.62 14.20 -46.18
CA GLU A 86 3.48 13.85 -47.31
C GLU A 86 2.92 12.69 -48.13
N ALA A 87 2.31 11.70 -47.46
CA ALA A 87 1.61 10.58 -48.11
C ALA A 87 0.37 11.04 -48.91
N GLN A 88 -0.36 12.05 -48.43
CA GLN A 88 -1.50 12.61 -49.16
C GLN A 88 -1.09 13.45 -50.39
N ASN A 89 0.07 14.11 -50.32
CA ASN A 89 0.52 15.06 -51.35
C ASN A 89 1.55 14.46 -52.34
N ASN A 90 1.80 13.15 -52.32
CA ASN A 90 2.83 12.48 -53.15
C ASN A 90 4.22 13.15 -53.08
N LYS A 91 4.59 13.72 -51.92
CA LYS A 91 5.93 14.27 -51.72
C LYS A 91 6.96 13.15 -51.51
N PRO A 92 8.19 13.30 -51.99
CA PRO A 92 9.25 12.31 -51.77
C PRO A 92 9.62 12.23 -50.28
N PHE A 93 9.69 11.00 -49.77
CA PHE A 93 10.09 10.68 -48.39
C PHE A 93 11.57 11.01 -48.16
N ASP A 94 11.86 11.83 -47.14
CA ASP A 94 13.23 12.12 -46.71
C ASP A 94 13.61 11.23 -45.49
N PRO A 95 14.37 10.14 -45.71
CA PRO A 95 14.78 9.24 -44.63
C PRO A 95 15.73 9.89 -43.62
N VAL A 96 16.53 10.89 -44.04
CA VAL A 96 17.54 11.53 -43.19
C VAL A 96 16.86 12.49 -42.21
N ALA A 97 15.94 13.33 -42.70
CA ALA A 97 15.15 14.20 -41.82
C ALA A 97 14.28 13.39 -40.84
N THR A 98 13.66 12.30 -41.31
CA THR A 98 12.85 11.39 -40.48
C THR A 98 13.69 10.79 -39.34
N LEU A 99 14.90 10.30 -39.66
CA LEU A 99 15.82 9.78 -38.65
C LEU A 99 16.24 10.85 -37.65
N HIS A 100 16.49 12.08 -38.09
CA HIS A 100 16.89 13.19 -37.20
C HIS A 100 15.78 13.56 -36.21
N HIS A 101 14.52 13.56 -36.63
CA HIS A 101 13.36 13.76 -35.75
C HIS A 101 13.25 12.65 -34.70
N LEU A 102 13.34 11.38 -35.11
CA LEU A 102 13.29 10.24 -34.18
C LEU A 102 14.46 10.28 -33.17
N MET A 103 15.65 10.64 -33.62
CA MET A 103 16.81 10.80 -32.74
C MET A 103 16.63 11.95 -31.75
N SER A 104 16.00 13.06 -32.16
CA SER A 104 15.67 14.17 -31.27
C SER A 104 14.68 13.76 -30.18
N SER A 105 13.64 13.00 -30.53
CA SER A 105 12.70 12.41 -29.57
C SER A 105 13.41 11.54 -28.54
N LEU A 106 14.25 10.62 -29.01
CA LEU A 106 14.97 9.69 -28.14
C LEU A 106 15.89 10.43 -27.16
N VAL A 107 16.56 11.49 -27.61
CA VAL A 107 17.42 12.33 -26.76
C VAL A 107 16.61 13.00 -25.65
N LEU A 108 15.47 13.61 -25.97
CA LEU A 108 14.62 14.30 -25.00
C LEU A 108 14.01 13.34 -23.97
N ILE A 109 13.50 12.18 -24.41
CA ILE A 109 12.95 11.15 -23.50
C ILE A 109 14.05 10.61 -22.57
N THR A 110 15.24 10.36 -23.11
CA THR A 110 16.37 9.86 -22.30
C THR A 110 16.85 10.90 -21.30
N GLN A 111 16.90 12.17 -21.68
CA GLN A 111 17.23 13.27 -20.77
C GLN A 111 16.19 13.43 -19.65
N ALA A 112 14.90 13.32 -19.97
CA ALA A 112 13.84 13.36 -18.95
C ALA A 112 13.98 12.21 -17.94
N SER A 113 14.25 10.99 -18.44
CA SER A 113 14.52 9.81 -17.59
C SER A 113 15.75 10.02 -16.69
N TRP A 114 16.83 10.59 -17.22
CA TRP A 114 18.01 10.94 -16.44
C TRP A 114 17.71 11.96 -15.34
N SER A 115 17.05 13.05 -15.67
CA SER A 115 16.67 14.09 -14.71
C SER A 115 15.74 13.56 -13.61
N LEU A 116 14.87 12.60 -13.92
CA LEU A 116 14.03 11.90 -12.93
C LEU A 116 14.89 11.09 -11.95
N ASN A 117 15.89 10.35 -12.42
CA ASN A 117 16.80 9.60 -11.57
C ASN A 117 17.63 10.54 -10.66
N ILE A 118 18.08 11.68 -11.17
CA ILE A 118 18.76 12.70 -10.36
C ILE A 118 17.82 13.28 -9.31
N LYS A 119 16.56 13.56 -9.65
CA LYS A 119 15.60 14.08 -8.67
C LYS A 119 15.23 13.05 -7.60
N GLN A 120 15.05 11.80 -7.98
CA GLN A 120 14.84 10.69 -7.06
C GLN A 120 16.00 10.58 -6.06
N ARG A 121 17.24 10.76 -6.54
CA ARG A 121 18.42 10.81 -5.69
C ARG A 121 18.32 11.99 -4.73
N GLU A 122 18.12 13.22 -5.19
CA GLU A 122 18.00 14.39 -4.31
C GLU A 122 16.96 14.26 -3.19
N LEU A 123 15.82 13.63 -3.46
CA LEU A 123 14.75 13.43 -2.48
C LEU A 123 15.16 12.47 -1.34
N ILE A 124 16.12 11.59 -1.56
CA ILE A 124 16.65 10.65 -0.54
C ILE A 124 17.69 11.34 0.36
N LYS A 125 18.30 12.45 -0.10
CA LYS A 125 19.38 13.14 0.62
C LYS A 125 19.05 13.54 2.07
N PRO A 126 17.85 14.05 2.41
CA PRO A 126 17.50 14.43 3.78
C PRO A 126 17.42 13.23 4.74
N ASP A 127 17.15 12.03 4.22
CA ASP A 127 16.95 10.81 5.02
C ASP A 127 18.27 10.07 5.31
N LEU A 128 19.42 10.60 4.85
CA LEU A 128 20.73 10.00 5.02
C LEU A 128 21.62 10.80 5.97
N GLU A 129 22.34 10.08 6.84
CA GLU A 129 23.30 10.66 7.77
C GLU A 129 24.41 11.47 7.04
N PRO A 130 24.93 12.55 7.65
CA PRO A 130 25.94 13.44 7.06
C PRO A 130 27.13 12.78 6.33
N PRO A 131 27.76 11.69 6.82
CA PRO A 131 28.87 11.04 6.10
C PRO A 131 28.49 10.50 4.71
N PHE A 132 27.21 10.23 4.46
CA PHE A 132 26.70 9.69 3.20
C PHE A 132 26.33 10.80 2.19
N THR A 133 26.38 12.07 2.58
CA THR A 133 26.13 13.21 1.67
C THR A 133 27.14 13.28 0.51
N LYS A 134 28.33 12.68 0.66
CA LYS A 134 29.33 12.55 -0.42
C LYS A 134 28.85 11.66 -1.57
N LEU A 135 27.86 10.80 -1.33
CA LEU A 135 27.20 9.98 -2.35
C LEU A 135 26.31 10.79 -3.29
N PHE A 136 26.21 12.11 -3.15
CA PHE A 136 25.40 12.99 -4.00
C PHE A 136 26.24 13.82 -4.98
N LYS A 137 27.56 13.56 -5.04
CA LYS A 137 28.43 14.21 -6.01
C LYS A 137 28.09 13.80 -7.45
N PRO A 138 28.23 14.73 -8.42
CA PRO A 138 27.94 14.46 -9.84
C PRO A 138 28.83 13.38 -10.46
N GLU A 139 30.02 13.14 -9.89
CA GLU A 139 30.96 12.08 -10.28
C GLU A 139 30.36 10.66 -10.14
N ILE A 140 29.40 10.48 -9.23
CA ILE A 140 28.69 9.21 -9.03
C ILE A 140 27.41 9.29 -9.86
N ALA A 141 27.46 8.78 -11.09
CA ALA A 141 26.33 8.73 -12.00
C ALA A 141 25.38 7.56 -11.67
N PRO A 142 24.05 7.73 -11.82
CA PRO A 142 23.13 6.61 -11.90
C PRO A 142 23.52 5.63 -13.01
N THR A 143 23.55 4.33 -12.70
CA THR A 143 23.73 3.24 -13.66
C THR A 143 22.50 2.34 -13.63
N THR A 144 22.63 1.03 -13.38
CA THR A 144 21.45 0.19 -13.06
C THR A 144 20.88 0.50 -11.67
N LYS A 145 21.63 1.22 -10.84
CA LYS A 145 21.22 1.72 -9.52
C LYS A 145 21.43 3.23 -9.45
N ILE A 146 20.55 3.92 -8.72
CA ILE A 146 20.54 5.39 -8.56
C ILE A 146 21.81 6.00 -7.93
N PHE A 147 22.61 5.18 -7.23
CA PHE A 147 23.91 5.57 -6.66
C PHE A 147 25.10 4.82 -7.30
N GLY A 148 24.88 4.17 -8.45
CA GLY A 148 25.89 3.35 -9.12
C GLY A 148 25.97 1.91 -8.60
N ASP A 149 26.60 1.04 -9.39
CA ASP A 149 26.69 -0.40 -9.08
C ASP A 149 27.78 -0.74 -8.06
N ASP A 150 28.82 0.10 -7.98
CA ASP A 150 29.99 -0.06 -7.11
C ASP A 150 29.81 0.51 -5.69
N MET A 151 28.56 0.66 -5.24
CA MET A 151 28.22 1.21 -3.92
C MET A 151 29.03 0.62 -2.75
N PRO A 152 29.24 -0.71 -2.64
CA PRO A 152 30.06 -1.28 -1.56
C PRO A 152 31.53 -0.82 -1.60
N LYS A 153 32.09 -0.60 -2.78
CA LYS A 153 33.45 -0.10 -2.96
C LYS A 153 33.53 1.37 -2.55
N GLN A 154 32.57 2.18 -3.01
CA GLN A 154 32.48 3.60 -2.67
C GLN A 154 32.31 3.82 -1.15
N LEU A 155 31.51 3.00 -0.46
CA LEU A 155 31.35 3.06 1.00
C LEU A 155 32.64 2.68 1.75
N LYS A 156 33.37 1.66 1.26
CA LYS A 156 34.68 1.28 1.82
C LYS A 156 35.70 2.40 1.67
N ASP A 157 35.76 3.01 0.49
CA ASP A 157 36.69 4.10 0.21
C ASP A 157 36.34 5.36 1.03
N MET A 158 35.05 5.69 1.17
CA MET A 158 34.60 6.80 2.03
C MET A 158 34.93 6.57 3.51
N THR A 159 34.81 5.32 4.00
CA THR A 159 35.16 4.96 5.38
C THR A 159 36.68 5.06 5.59
N LYS A 160 37.48 4.61 4.62
CA LYS A 160 38.95 4.74 4.64
C LYS A 160 39.37 6.20 4.62
N SER A 161 38.80 7.03 3.73
CA SER A 161 39.09 8.47 3.67
C SER A 161 38.62 9.22 4.93
N SER A 162 37.52 8.79 5.57
CA SER A 162 37.09 9.36 6.85
C SER A 162 38.06 9.02 7.98
N LYS A 163 38.56 7.77 8.04
CA LYS A 163 39.59 7.34 9.00
C LYS A 163 40.92 8.07 8.76
N ALA A 164 41.36 8.18 7.50
CA ALA A 164 42.56 8.92 7.12
C ALA A 164 42.43 10.42 7.41
N GLY A 165 41.26 11.03 7.15
CA GLY A 165 40.98 12.42 7.50
C GLY A 165 41.00 12.67 9.00
N LYS A 166 40.49 11.75 9.82
CA LYS A 166 40.61 11.81 11.29
C LYS A 166 42.05 11.66 11.78
N GLN A 167 42.89 10.90 11.08
CA GLN A 167 44.32 10.77 11.39
C GLN A 167 45.15 11.98 10.94
N LEU A 168 44.73 12.67 9.87
CA LEU A 168 45.35 13.89 9.35
C LEU A 168 44.90 15.16 10.10
N GLN A 169 43.75 15.12 10.79
CA GLN A 169 43.38 16.15 11.76
C GLN A 169 44.28 16.02 13.01
N ARG A 170 45.51 16.55 12.94
CA ARG A 170 46.24 16.99 14.14
C ARG A 170 45.30 17.93 14.90
N LYS A 171 44.93 17.59 16.14
CA LYS A 171 44.28 18.54 17.06
C LYS A 171 45.15 19.80 17.08
N ALA A 172 44.65 20.90 16.52
CA ALA A 172 45.24 22.20 16.74
C ALA A 172 45.20 22.47 18.26
N PRO A 173 46.25 23.06 18.88
CA PRO A 173 46.19 23.44 20.28
C PRO A 173 45.02 24.41 20.47
N GLU A 174 44.13 24.10 21.41
CA GLU A 174 43.03 24.98 21.79
C GLU A 174 43.59 26.33 22.25
N PRO A 175 43.11 27.48 21.74
CA PRO A 175 43.45 28.76 22.32
C PRO A 175 42.83 28.84 23.72
N ARG A 176 43.68 29.02 24.75
CA ARG A 176 43.26 29.24 26.14
C ARG A 176 42.25 30.39 26.20
N ARG A 177 40.97 30.08 26.41
CA ARG A 177 39.96 31.09 26.76
C ARG A 177 40.31 31.69 28.11
N HIS A 178 40.71 32.97 28.11
CA HIS A 178 40.79 33.77 29.31
C HIS A 178 39.41 33.84 29.98
N LYS A 179 39.32 33.45 31.25
CA LYS A 179 38.14 33.69 32.08
C LYS A 179 37.99 35.21 32.26
N GLN A 180 36.99 35.82 31.62
CA GLN A 180 36.54 37.16 32.02
C GLN A 180 35.83 37.04 33.38
N LYS A 181 36.28 37.83 34.36
CA LYS A 181 35.65 37.95 35.67
C LYS A 181 34.30 38.70 35.54
N PRO A 182 33.26 38.34 36.30
CA PRO A 182 32.01 39.11 36.36
C PRO A 182 32.26 40.50 36.96
N TYR A 183 31.63 41.53 36.39
CA TYR A 183 31.60 42.88 36.96
C TYR A 183 30.60 42.93 38.13
N ASP A 184 31.09 43.37 39.29
CA ASP A 184 30.31 43.68 40.49
C ASP A 184 29.54 45.00 40.29
N TYR A 185 28.22 44.99 40.54
CA TYR A 185 27.46 46.22 40.79
C TYR A 185 27.33 46.46 42.31
N PRO A 186 27.53 47.69 42.83
CA PRO A 186 27.54 47.95 44.27
C PRO A 186 26.16 47.87 44.91
N ARG A 187 26.05 47.13 46.03
CA ARG A 187 24.93 47.19 46.98
C ARG A 187 25.03 48.46 47.83
N PHE A 188 24.01 49.29 47.80
CA PHE A 188 23.73 50.24 48.89
C PHE A 188 22.73 49.62 49.86
N ASN A 189 23.10 49.63 51.14
CA ASN A 189 22.31 49.14 52.26
C ASN A 189 22.07 50.32 53.21
N THR A 190 20.82 50.60 53.58
CA THR A 190 20.50 51.23 54.87
C THR A 190 19.06 50.90 55.30
N ASN A 191 18.97 50.02 56.30
CA ASN A 191 18.21 50.15 57.55
C ASN A 191 16.71 50.50 57.55
N LYS A 192 15.93 49.50 58.00
CA LYS A 192 15.20 49.50 59.30
C LYS A 192 13.84 50.24 59.37
N SER A 193 12.75 49.46 59.48
CA SER A 193 11.60 49.56 60.43
C SER A 193 10.45 48.70 59.88
N GLN A 194 10.15 47.53 60.46
CA GLN A 194 9.18 47.26 61.55
C GLN A 194 7.70 47.59 61.26
N ASN A 195 6.92 46.50 61.24
CA ASN A 195 5.61 46.27 61.86
C ASN A 195 4.27 46.54 61.11
N VAL A 196 3.34 45.61 61.41
CA VAL A 196 1.86 45.63 61.35
C VAL A 196 1.26 45.29 59.97
N ALA A 197 0.72 44.09 59.72
CA ALA A 197 -0.49 43.39 60.19
C ALA A 197 -1.81 43.79 59.47
N GLN A 198 -2.76 42.84 59.49
CA GLN A 198 -4.16 42.84 58.97
C GLN A 198 -4.33 42.34 57.53
N GLU A 199 -4.82 41.13 57.31
CA GLU A 199 -6.22 40.63 57.42
C GLU A 199 -7.10 40.93 56.19
N ASN A 200 -7.70 39.84 55.69
CA ASN A 200 -8.71 39.65 54.63
C ASN A 200 -10.04 40.40 54.94
N PRO A 201 -11.16 40.28 54.19
CA PRO A 201 -11.46 40.00 52.76
C PRO A 201 -12.62 40.88 52.18
N LYS A 202 -13.11 40.51 50.97
CA LYS A 202 -14.49 40.67 50.39
C LYS A 202 -14.89 41.92 49.60
N GLU A 203 -15.54 41.61 48.44
CA GLU A 203 -16.71 42.27 47.79
C GLU A 203 -16.52 43.74 47.34
N GLN A 204 -17.01 44.28 46.22
CA GLN A 204 -18.22 44.16 45.40
C GLN A 204 -17.95 45.00 44.11
N LEU A 205 -18.38 44.58 42.92
CA LEU A 205 -19.51 45.15 42.13
C LEU A 205 -19.28 46.53 41.46
N THR A 206 -19.96 46.68 40.30
CA THR A 206 -20.17 47.91 39.48
C THR A 206 -18.96 48.32 38.63
N SER A 207 -19.04 48.84 37.41
CA SER A 207 -20.09 49.28 36.46
C SER A 207 -19.34 49.55 35.12
N LEU A 208 -19.90 49.70 33.92
CA LEU A 208 -20.61 50.88 33.39
C LEU A 208 -20.75 50.69 31.86
N SER A 209 -21.92 51.07 31.33
CA SER A 209 -22.22 51.79 30.07
C SER A 209 -21.39 51.50 28.80
N HIS A 210 -22.01 50.96 27.75
CA HIS A 210 -22.73 51.68 26.66
C HIS A 210 -21.83 52.42 25.65
N SER A 211 -21.85 51.93 24.40
CA SER A 211 -22.04 52.73 23.17
C SER A 211 -22.23 51.73 22.01
N SER A 212 -23.46 51.53 21.52
CA SER A 212 -24.11 52.29 20.43
C SER A 212 -23.94 51.54 19.10
N MET A 213 -25.01 50.85 18.65
CA MET A 213 -25.87 51.18 17.49
C MET A 213 -25.21 50.82 16.14
N HIS A 214 -25.86 50.22 15.14
CA HIS A 214 -27.27 49.96 14.80
C HIS A 214 -27.33 48.55 14.15
N GLU A 215 -28.31 47.67 14.42
CA GLU A 215 -29.72 47.70 13.96
C GLU A 215 -29.80 47.43 12.44
N GLU A 216 -30.66 46.61 11.84
CA GLU A 216 -31.68 45.59 12.18
C GLU A 216 -32.02 45.01 10.78
N ASP A 217 -32.14 43.70 10.55
CA ASP A 217 -33.25 42.82 10.92
C ASP A 217 -34.24 42.60 9.77
N ARG A 218 -34.96 41.47 9.91
CA ARG A 218 -36.17 41.01 9.22
C ARG A 218 -35.94 40.16 7.96
N ARG A 219 -36.30 38.86 7.92
CA ARG A 219 -37.40 38.01 8.45
C ARG A 219 -38.24 37.53 7.25
N GLY A 220 -38.66 36.26 7.34
CA GLY A 220 -39.81 35.70 6.61
C GLY A 220 -39.40 34.63 5.58
N GLN A 221 -39.35 33.35 5.92
CA GLN A 221 -40.48 32.38 5.89
C GLN A 221 -41.31 32.38 4.60
N GLY A 222 -41.46 31.19 3.98
CA GLY A 222 -42.71 30.83 3.29
C GLY A 222 -42.61 30.03 1.97
N ASN A 223 -42.50 28.70 2.09
CA ASN A 223 -43.28 27.64 1.42
C ASN A 223 -43.76 27.69 -0.08
N ARG A 224 -43.56 26.51 -0.71
CA ARG A 224 -44.48 25.69 -1.56
C ARG A 224 -44.68 25.91 -3.08
N SER A 225 -44.26 24.84 -3.81
CA SER A 225 -44.91 24.08 -4.91
C SER A 225 -45.06 24.76 -6.29
N SER A 226 -45.08 24.12 -7.47
CA SER A 226 -45.50 22.78 -7.97
C SER A 226 -44.95 22.69 -9.43
N ASP A 227 -44.37 21.61 -9.96
CA ASP A 227 -44.93 20.35 -10.53
C ASP A 227 -44.99 20.31 -12.08
N ARG A 228 -44.74 19.10 -12.67
CA ARG A 228 -44.86 18.60 -14.09
C ARG A 228 -43.74 18.95 -15.10
N THR A 229 -43.22 18.06 -15.99
CA THR A 229 -43.70 16.80 -16.62
C THR A 229 -42.57 15.95 -17.26
N LEU A 230 -42.86 14.64 -17.39
CA LEU A 230 -42.27 13.48 -18.12
C LEU A 230 -41.40 13.67 -19.40
N LEU A 231 -40.34 12.86 -19.54
CA LEU A 231 -40.09 11.93 -20.68
C LEU A 231 -38.88 11.00 -20.44
N GLU A 232 -39.05 9.73 -20.83
CA GLU A 232 -38.07 8.64 -20.83
C GLU A 232 -36.98 8.83 -21.90
N HIS A 233 -35.75 8.39 -21.62
CA HIS A 233 -34.91 7.47 -22.41
C HIS A 233 -33.39 7.72 -22.22
N THR A 234 -32.68 6.59 -22.04
CA THR A 234 -31.24 6.36 -22.30
C THR A 234 -30.20 7.12 -21.46
N GLY A 235 -29.31 6.36 -20.81
CA GLY A 235 -28.01 6.86 -20.40
C GLY A 235 -27.49 6.25 -19.12
N MET A 236 -26.56 5.31 -19.24
CA MET A 236 -25.67 4.92 -18.15
C MET A 236 -25.01 6.17 -17.56
N VAL A 237 -25.21 6.44 -16.27
CA VAL A 237 -24.43 7.44 -15.52
C VAL A 237 -23.89 6.79 -14.26
N LEU A 238 -22.59 6.53 -14.30
CA LEU A 238 -21.72 6.33 -13.15
C LEU A 238 -21.66 7.66 -12.36
N ASN A 239 -22.37 7.74 -11.24
CA ASN A 239 -22.14 8.80 -10.26
C ASN A 239 -21.26 8.26 -9.11
N SER A 240 -19.98 8.63 -9.17
CA SER A 240 -19.04 8.55 -8.06
C SER A 240 -19.25 9.76 -7.14
N PRO A 241 -19.45 9.60 -5.82
CA PRO A 241 -19.28 10.69 -4.87
C PRO A 241 -17.78 10.91 -4.61
N GLN A 242 -17.34 12.16 -4.71
CA GLN A 242 -16.02 12.64 -4.27
C GLN A 242 -15.80 12.36 -2.76
N PRO A 243 -14.61 11.87 -2.34
CA PRO A 243 -14.30 11.68 -0.94
C PRO A 243 -13.72 12.97 -0.31
N ALA A 244 -14.28 13.32 0.85
CA ALA A 244 -13.67 14.23 1.81
C ALA A 244 -12.42 13.59 2.45
N ASP A 245 -11.46 14.45 2.77
CA ASP A 245 -10.11 14.19 3.25
C ASP A 245 -9.97 13.15 4.37
N ARG A 246 -8.98 12.26 4.20
CA ARG A 246 -8.14 11.70 5.27
C ARG A 246 -6.91 10.98 4.70
N GLN A 247 -5.75 11.53 5.01
CA GLN A 247 -4.41 10.98 4.85
C GLN A 247 -4.28 9.51 5.31
N PRO A 248 -3.55 8.63 4.59
CA PRO A 248 -3.06 7.38 5.14
C PRO A 248 -1.58 7.45 5.52
N SER A 249 -1.32 7.36 6.82
CA SER A 249 -0.05 6.90 7.41
C SER A 249 0.27 5.48 6.94
N GLY A 250 1.40 5.29 6.25
CA GLY A 250 1.90 3.97 5.87
C GLY A 250 2.50 3.18 7.03
N PRO A 251 2.64 1.86 6.86
CA PRO A 251 3.85 1.22 7.34
C PRO A 251 4.56 0.43 6.25
N SER A 252 5.85 0.74 6.17
CA SER A 252 6.94 0.05 5.52
C SER A 252 6.96 -1.45 5.82
N SER A 253 7.06 -2.29 4.79
CA SER A 253 7.59 -3.66 4.89
C SER A 253 7.99 -4.21 3.52
N ILE A 254 9.12 -3.73 3.00
CA ILE A 254 10.00 -4.53 2.12
C ILE A 254 11.44 -4.33 2.61
N ARG A 255 11.78 -5.02 3.70
CA ARG A 255 13.16 -5.38 4.05
C ARG A 255 13.13 -6.78 4.63
N GLN A 256 13.59 -7.74 3.83
CA GLN A 256 14.40 -8.89 4.23
C GLN A 256 14.38 -9.91 3.08
N PHE A 257 15.47 -9.98 2.33
CA PHE A 257 16.04 -11.22 1.78
C PHE A 257 17.45 -10.89 1.31
N ALA A 258 18.43 -11.14 2.17
CA ALA A 258 19.84 -11.26 1.79
C ALA A 258 20.60 -11.96 2.91
N THR A 259 20.63 -13.29 2.90
CA THR A 259 21.75 -14.07 3.45
C THR A 259 21.75 -15.48 2.85
N SER A 260 22.96 -15.88 2.40
CA SER A 260 23.43 -17.21 1.98
C SER A 260 22.77 -17.81 0.73
N THR A 261 23.49 -18.28 -0.29
CA THR A 261 24.78 -19.00 -0.31
C THR A 261 25.61 -18.60 -1.52
N LEU A 262 26.94 -18.64 -1.38
CA LEU A 262 27.85 -18.75 -2.52
C LEU A 262 27.54 -20.07 -3.25
N ASP A 263 27.35 -20.01 -4.56
CA ASP A 263 27.83 -21.08 -5.42
C ASP A 263 28.46 -20.51 -6.68
N ARG A 264 29.60 -21.08 -7.05
CA ARG A 264 30.43 -20.65 -8.18
C ARG A 264 29.90 -21.32 -9.45
N GLY A 265 29.83 -20.55 -10.52
CA GLY A 265 29.98 -21.08 -11.88
C GLY A 265 28.73 -21.04 -12.75
N THR A 266 28.94 -20.56 -13.97
CA THR A 266 28.02 -20.49 -15.11
C THR A 266 27.11 -19.26 -15.15
N THR A 267 27.52 -18.29 -15.98
CA THR A 267 26.67 -17.19 -16.46
C THR A 267 25.45 -17.76 -17.20
N PRO A 268 24.21 -17.51 -16.73
CA PRO A 268 23.02 -17.94 -17.44
C PRO A 268 22.82 -17.09 -18.71
N SER A 269 22.51 -17.75 -19.82
CA SER A 269 22.32 -17.11 -21.13
C SER A 269 21.17 -16.09 -21.11
N LEU A 270 21.15 -15.12 -22.04
CA LEU A 270 20.09 -14.11 -22.21
C LEU A 270 18.64 -14.68 -22.21
N LYS A 271 18.45 -15.97 -22.49
CA LYS A 271 17.15 -16.65 -22.43
C LYS A 271 16.64 -16.85 -20.99
N GLU A 272 17.51 -17.03 -20.00
CA GLU A 272 17.13 -17.19 -18.59
C GLU A 272 16.73 -15.86 -17.94
N ASN A 273 17.34 -14.74 -18.34
CA ASN A 273 17.04 -13.43 -17.77
C ASN A 273 15.63 -12.90 -18.14
N VAL A 274 15.09 -13.29 -19.29
CA VAL A 274 13.70 -12.97 -19.66
C VAL A 274 12.71 -13.84 -18.88
N ALA A 275 13.00 -15.13 -18.70
CA ALA A 275 12.14 -16.02 -17.93
C ALA A 275 12.10 -15.65 -16.44
N ASN A 276 13.22 -15.15 -15.89
CA ASN A 276 13.34 -14.82 -14.47
C ASN A 276 12.60 -13.55 -14.04
N ASN A 277 12.37 -12.61 -14.96
CA ASN A 277 11.67 -11.34 -14.69
C ASN A 277 10.17 -11.35 -15.01
N ILE A 278 9.60 -12.47 -15.47
CA ILE A 278 8.15 -12.58 -15.68
C ILE A 278 7.46 -12.69 -14.31
N PRO A 279 6.43 -11.88 -14.00
CA PRO A 279 5.61 -12.01 -12.79
C PRO A 279 5.14 -13.45 -12.56
N GLY A 280 4.85 -13.84 -11.32
CA GLY A 280 4.40 -15.21 -11.01
C GLY A 280 3.30 -15.69 -11.97
N SER A 281 3.30 -16.98 -12.35
CA SER A 281 2.43 -17.56 -13.40
C SER A 281 0.96 -17.10 -13.33
N ASN A 282 0.41 -16.98 -12.11
CA ASN A 282 -0.94 -16.46 -11.87
C ASN A 282 -1.15 -14.99 -12.26
N CYS A 283 -0.15 -14.13 -12.10
CA CYS A 283 -0.21 -12.73 -12.53
C CYS A 283 -0.34 -12.63 -14.04
N VAL A 284 0.38 -13.48 -14.79
CA VAL A 284 0.28 -13.52 -16.26
C VAL A 284 -1.09 -14.03 -16.71
N VAL A 285 -1.62 -15.05 -16.03
CA VAL A 285 -2.99 -15.54 -16.28
C VAL A 285 -4.04 -14.45 -16.01
N ASN A 286 -3.87 -13.67 -14.94
CA ASN A 286 -4.77 -12.56 -14.62
C ASN A 286 -4.68 -11.45 -15.67
N ALA A 287 -3.47 -11.06 -16.08
CA ALA A 287 -3.27 -10.07 -17.14
C ALA A 287 -3.91 -10.54 -18.46
N LYS A 288 -3.69 -11.80 -18.86
CA LYS A 288 -4.35 -12.41 -20.03
C LYS A 288 -5.87 -12.26 -19.96
N SER A 289 -6.45 -12.57 -18.80
CA SER A 289 -7.89 -12.55 -18.58
C SER A 289 -8.44 -11.12 -18.61
N ALA A 290 -7.73 -10.16 -18.03
CA ALA A 290 -8.12 -8.75 -18.06
C ALA A 290 -8.11 -8.18 -19.49
N VAL A 291 -7.05 -8.44 -20.27
CA VAL A 291 -7.00 -8.01 -21.68
C VAL A 291 -8.08 -8.73 -22.49
N SER A 292 -8.32 -10.03 -22.24
CA SER A 292 -9.38 -10.78 -22.92
C SER A 292 -10.80 -10.29 -22.60
N ALA A 293 -10.99 -9.56 -21.49
CA ALA A 293 -12.31 -9.03 -21.11
C ALA A 293 -12.65 -7.71 -21.84
N ILE A 294 -11.63 -6.98 -22.31
CA ILE A 294 -11.78 -5.69 -23.01
C ILE A 294 -11.50 -5.78 -24.51
N THR A 295 -11.14 -6.96 -25.01
CA THR A 295 -10.82 -7.18 -26.43
C THR A 295 -11.93 -7.96 -27.10
N GLU A 296 -12.30 -7.52 -28.29
CA GLU A 296 -13.27 -8.23 -29.11
C GLU A 296 -12.71 -9.59 -29.57
N PRO A 297 -13.57 -10.62 -29.70
CA PRO A 297 -13.16 -11.89 -30.26
C PRO A 297 -12.65 -11.73 -31.69
N LYS A 298 -11.46 -12.26 -31.99
CA LYS A 298 -10.94 -12.34 -33.35
C LYS A 298 -11.23 -13.74 -33.91
N ASN A 299 -11.90 -13.80 -35.06
CA ASN A 299 -12.33 -15.08 -35.67
C ASN A 299 -13.20 -15.93 -34.74
N GLY A 300 -14.10 -15.31 -33.97
CA GLY A 300 -14.96 -16.00 -33.00
C GLY A 300 -14.24 -16.52 -31.75
N LEU A 301 -12.93 -16.29 -31.62
CA LEU A 301 -12.14 -16.71 -30.47
C LEU A 301 -11.76 -15.50 -29.62
N THR A 302 -12.03 -15.60 -28.31
CA THR A 302 -11.51 -14.64 -27.33
C THR A 302 -10.00 -14.61 -27.38
N LEU A 303 -9.39 -13.48 -27.02
CA LEU A 303 -7.93 -13.33 -26.97
C LEU A 303 -7.25 -14.48 -26.21
N GLY A 304 -7.81 -14.85 -25.06
CA GLY A 304 -7.28 -15.92 -24.22
C GLY A 304 -7.28 -17.32 -24.86
N ASN A 305 -8.08 -17.53 -25.90
CA ASN A 305 -8.24 -18.79 -26.63
C ASN A 305 -7.50 -18.79 -27.99
N GLN A 306 -6.92 -17.67 -28.41
CA GLN A 306 -6.12 -17.60 -29.63
C GLN A 306 -4.97 -18.63 -29.58
N PRO A 307 -4.72 -19.40 -30.66
CA PRO A 307 -3.76 -20.51 -30.64
C PRO A 307 -2.36 -20.12 -30.13
N LEU A 308 -1.86 -18.96 -30.55
CA LEU A 308 -0.55 -18.44 -30.12
C LEU A 308 -0.53 -18.13 -28.62
N ILE A 309 -1.59 -17.52 -28.10
CA ILE A 309 -1.71 -17.14 -26.69
C ILE A 309 -1.86 -18.40 -25.83
N SER A 310 -2.69 -19.36 -26.26
CA SER A 310 -2.82 -20.65 -25.58
C SER A 310 -1.50 -21.42 -25.52
N ARG A 311 -0.72 -21.46 -26.63
CA ARG A 311 0.61 -22.08 -26.66
C ARG A 311 1.61 -21.35 -25.75
N PHE A 312 1.60 -20.02 -25.77
CA PHE A 312 2.44 -19.19 -24.89
C PHE A 312 2.14 -19.46 -23.40
N MET A 313 0.86 -19.45 -23.00
CA MET A 313 0.45 -19.75 -21.63
C MET A 313 0.82 -21.17 -21.20
N LYS A 314 0.71 -22.16 -22.12
CA LYS A 314 1.17 -23.53 -21.87
C LYS A 314 2.69 -23.60 -21.70
N GLY A 315 3.44 -22.79 -22.44
CA GLY A 315 4.89 -22.62 -22.26
C GLY A 315 5.24 -22.07 -20.87
N ILE A 316 4.54 -21.01 -20.43
CA ILE A 316 4.72 -20.46 -19.07
C ILE A 316 4.42 -21.51 -18.00
N PHE A 317 3.31 -22.24 -18.15
CA PHE A 317 2.93 -23.29 -17.21
C PHE A 317 3.99 -24.39 -17.10
N ARG A 318 4.56 -24.83 -18.24
CA ARG A 318 5.62 -25.85 -18.27
C ARG A 318 6.93 -25.35 -17.69
N ASN A 319 7.30 -24.10 -17.97
CA ASN A 319 8.51 -23.49 -17.45
C ASN A 319 8.41 -23.20 -15.94
N ARG A 320 7.20 -22.89 -15.46
CA ARG A 320 6.92 -22.56 -14.05
C ARG A 320 5.59 -23.17 -13.65
N ALA A 321 5.65 -24.44 -13.25
CA ALA A 321 4.49 -25.12 -12.68
C ALA A 321 3.98 -24.32 -11.46
N PRO A 322 2.67 -24.05 -11.34
CA PRO A 322 2.14 -23.36 -10.18
C PRO A 322 2.34 -24.20 -8.92
N CYS A 323 3.20 -23.75 -8.02
CA CYS A 323 3.35 -24.39 -6.71
C CYS A 323 2.24 -23.88 -5.77
N PRO A 324 1.47 -24.78 -5.12
CA PRO A 324 0.52 -24.36 -4.11
C PRO A 324 1.26 -23.70 -2.95
N ARG A 325 0.73 -22.59 -2.43
CA ARG A 325 1.31 -21.92 -1.27
C ARG A 325 1.31 -22.80 -0.02
N TYR A 326 0.31 -23.67 0.11
CA TYR A 326 0.11 -24.54 1.27
C TYR A 326 0.03 -26.00 0.83
N GLU A 327 1.03 -26.79 1.22
CA GLU A 327 1.00 -28.25 1.18
C GLU A 327 0.36 -28.84 2.45
N SER A 328 0.51 -28.13 3.56
CA SER A 328 -0.02 -28.49 4.87
C SER A 328 -0.73 -27.30 5.52
N THR A 329 -1.64 -27.58 6.44
CA THR A 329 -2.30 -26.57 7.27
C THR A 329 -1.71 -26.53 8.68
N CYS A 330 -1.91 -25.42 9.38
CA CYS A 330 -1.56 -25.30 10.80
C CYS A 330 -2.50 -26.15 11.66
N ASP A 331 -2.02 -26.59 12.82
CA ASP A 331 -2.85 -27.31 13.78
C ASP A 331 -3.78 -26.33 14.52
N VAL A 332 -5.09 -26.52 14.33
CA VAL A 332 -6.12 -25.74 15.02
C VAL A 332 -6.06 -25.94 16.53
N GLN A 333 -5.66 -27.12 17.00
CA GLN A 333 -5.63 -27.43 18.41
C GLN A 333 -4.62 -26.56 19.17
N VAL A 334 -3.47 -26.25 18.57
CA VAL A 334 -2.47 -25.35 19.15
C VAL A 334 -3.07 -23.95 19.38
N VAL A 335 -3.86 -23.46 18.41
CA VAL A 335 -4.57 -22.18 18.52
C VAL A 335 -5.66 -22.25 19.60
N LEU A 336 -6.47 -23.31 19.62
CA LEU A 336 -7.53 -23.48 20.62
C LEU A 336 -6.95 -23.56 22.03
N SER A 337 -5.87 -24.32 22.25
CA SER A 337 -5.18 -24.40 23.54
C SER A 337 -4.66 -23.03 23.99
N CYS A 338 -4.09 -22.25 23.07
CA CYS A 338 -3.67 -20.87 23.34
C CYS A 338 -4.88 -19.98 23.72
N LEU A 339 -6.00 -20.09 23.01
CA LEU A 339 -7.20 -19.31 23.33
C LEU A 339 -7.83 -19.73 24.66
N SER A 340 -7.78 -21.01 25.02
CA SER A 340 -8.30 -21.53 26.28
C SER A 340 -7.46 -21.13 27.49
N SER A 341 -6.19 -20.77 27.32
CA SER A 341 -5.34 -20.29 28.43
C SER A 341 -5.60 -18.83 28.79
N PHE A 342 -6.36 -18.09 27.97
CA PHE A 342 -6.70 -16.71 28.25
C PHE A 342 -7.66 -16.63 29.44
N ALA A 343 -7.60 -15.52 30.19
CA ALA A 343 -8.53 -15.24 31.28
C ALA A 343 -10.00 -15.27 30.80
N SER A 344 -10.92 -15.32 31.77
CA SER A 344 -12.36 -15.28 31.49
C SER A 344 -12.74 -14.02 30.68
N PRO A 345 -13.80 -14.06 29.86
CA PRO A 345 -14.14 -12.95 28.97
C PRO A 345 -14.27 -11.60 29.67
N SER A 346 -14.84 -11.57 30.87
CA SER A 346 -15.02 -10.34 31.65
C SER A 346 -13.70 -9.73 32.12
N GLN A 347 -12.69 -10.55 32.39
CA GLN A 347 -11.37 -10.13 32.84
C GLN A 347 -10.43 -9.71 31.70
N LEU A 348 -10.73 -10.07 30.45
CA LEU A 348 -9.89 -9.70 29.30
C LEU A 348 -10.00 -8.22 28.98
N ASP A 349 -8.87 -7.58 28.68
CA ASP A 349 -8.87 -6.25 28.08
C ASP A 349 -9.55 -6.28 26.70
N LEU A 350 -10.01 -5.11 26.23
CA LEU A 350 -10.72 -5.03 24.96
C LEU A 350 -9.89 -5.62 23.81
N ARG A 351 -8.57 -5.38 23.79
CA ARG A 351 -7.67 -5.87 22.75
C ARG A 351 -7.62 -7.39 22.70
N ASN A 352 -7.35 -8.09 23.81
CA ASN A 352 -7.26 -9.55 23.79
C ASN A 352 -8.63 -10.19 23.60
N LEU A 353 -9.71 -9.60 24.14
CA LEU A 353 -11.08 -10.04 23.87
C LEU A 353 -11.39 -9.95 22.36
N THR A 354 -11.03 -8.84 21.72
CA THR A 354 -11.21 -8.63 20.27
C THR A 354 -10.46 -9.68 19.46
N HIS A 355 -9.16 -9.87 19.75
CA HIS A 355 -8.33 -10.84 19.04
C HIS A 355 -8.85 -12.28 19.20
N LYS A 356 -9.25 -12.66 20.43
CA LYS A 356 -9.82 -13.97 20.73
C LYS A 356 -11.13 -14.18 19.97
N LEU A 357 -12.05 -13.22 20.02
CA LEU A 357 -13.31 -13.27 19.30
C LEU A 357 -13.10 -13.36 17.78
N ALA A 358 -12.22 -12.53 17.21
CA ALA A 358 -11.93 -12.55 15.78
C ALA A 358 -11.36 -13.90 15.31
N MET A 359 -10.47 -14.52 16.10
CA MET A 359 -9.96 -15.85 15.79
C MET A 359 -11.02 -16.94 15.94
N LEU A 360 -11.86 -16.90 17.00
CA LEU A 360 -12.94 -17.86 17.18
C LEU A 360 -13.95 -17.78 16.03
N ILE A 361 -14.35 -16.58 15.61
CA ILE A 361 -15.21 -16.39 14.44
C ILE A 361 -14.53 -16.93 13.18
N ALA A 362 -13.24 -16.66 12.96
CA ALA A 362 -12.51 -17.16 11.80
C ALA A 362 -12.50 -18.70 11.73
N LEU A 363 -12.31 -19.37 12.87
CA LEU A 363 -12.25 -20.83 12.96
C LEU A 363 -13.65 -21.46 12.83
N VAL A 364 -14.65 -20.98 13.56
CA VAL A 364 -16.00 -21.56 13.58
C VAL A 364 -16.78 -21.28 12.29
N SER A 365 -16.56 -20.12 11.67
CA SER A 365 -17.23 -19.78 10.42
C SER A 365 -16.51 -20.33 9.18
N ALA A 366 -15.20 -20.61 9.29
CA ALA A 366 -14.32 -20.88 8.15
C ALA A 366 -14.46 -19.82 7.02
N GLN A 367 -14.81 -18.57 7.35
CA GLN A 367 -15.07 -17.53 6.38
C GLN A 367 -13.79 -16.78 5.94
N ARG A 368 -13.89 -16.00 4.86
CA ARG A 368 -12.79 -15.12 4.42
C ARG A 368 -12.67 -13.93 5.36
N THR A 369 -11.50 -13.31 5.42
CA THR A 369 -11.31 -12.03 6.13
C THR A 369 -12.28 -10.95 5.63
N GLN A 370 -12.63 -10.98 4.34
CA GLN A 370 -13.68 -10.14 3.78
C GLN A 370 -15.03 -10.37 4.48
N SER A 371 -15.49 -11.61 4.67
CA SER A 371 -16.78 -11.83 5.31
C SER A 371 -16.74 -11.50 6.81
N ILE A 372 -15.60 -11.71 7.48
CA ILE A 372 -15.45 -11.51 8.94
C ILE A 372 -15.45 -10.02 9.33
N HIS A 373 -15.02 -9.11 8.46
CA HIS A 373 -15.03 -7.66 8.76
C HIS A 373 -16.37 -6.97 8.50
N LEU A 374 -17.26 -7.60 7.74
CA LEU A 374 -18.55 -7.04 7.33
C LEU A 374 -19.73 -7.19 8.30
N PRO A 375 -19.74 -8.07 9.33
CA PRO A 375 -20.90 -8.22 10.20
C PRO A 375 -21.28 -6.88 10.82
N ASP A 376 -22.57 -6.62 10.80
CA ASP A 376 -23.18 -5.36 11.18
C ASP A 376 -24.32 -5.67 12.15
N LEU A 377 -24.42 -4.88 13.21
CA LEU A 377 -25.37 -5.10 14.30
C LEU A 377 -26.82 -4.90 13.84
N GLN A 378 -27.06 -4.06 12.82
CA GLN A 378 -28.39 -3.86 12.25
C GLN A 378 -28.92 -5.11 11.53
N PHE A 379 -28.00 -5.94 11.03
CA PHE A 379 -28.31 -7.17 10.31
C PHE A 379 -27.99 -8.42 11.14
N MET A 380 -27.91 -8.26 12.46
CA MET A 380 -27.76 -9.35 13.42
C MET A 380 -29.14 -9.92 13.80
N LYS A 381 -29.26 -11.24 13.75
CA LYS A 381 -30.44 -11.99 14.19
C LYS A 381 -30.03 -12.89 15.38
N PRO A 382 -30.25 -12.45 16.62
CA PRO A 382 -30.03 -13.29 17.78
C PRO A 382 -31.12 -14.36 17.88
N SER A 383 -30.73 -15.55 18.33
CA SER A 383 -31.59 -16.67 18.71
C SER A 383 -31.01 -17.31 19.98
N ASN A 384 -31.77 -18.22 20.62
CA ASN A 384 -31.37 -18.84 21.89
C ASN A 384 -30.00 -19.53 21.80
N ASP A 385 -29.76 -20.28 20.71
CA ASP A 385 -28.54 -21.09 20.54
C ASP A 385 -27.66 -20.63 19.38
N THR A 386 -28.05 -19.57 18.66
CA THR A 386 -27.31 -19.12 17.48
C THR A 386 -27.36 -17.61 17.33
N VAL A 387 -26.28 -17.02 16.85
CA VAL A 387 -26.26 -15.63 16.36
C VAL A 387 -25.96 -15.66 14.87
N GLU A 388 -26.89 -15.14 14.07
CA GLU A 388 -26.73 -15.00 12.63
C GLU A 388 -26.44 -13.55 12.25
N PHE A 389 -25.41 -13.34 11.44
CA PHE A 389 -25.12 -12.05 10.81
C PHE A 389 -25.38 -12.14 9.32
N VAL A 390 -26.34 -11.36 8.81
CA VAL A 390 -26.60 -11.24 7.38
C VAL A 390 -25.68 -10.20 6.78
N ILE A 391 -25.02 -10.53 5.66
CA ILE A 391 -24.14 -9.62 4.93
C ILE A 391 -24.87 -9.17 3.67
N PRO A 392 -25.57 -8.02 3.69
CA PRO A 392 -26.36 -7.56 2.54
C PRO A 392 -25.47 -7.10 1.37
N THR A 393 -24.21 -6.80 1.62
CA THR A 393 -23.26 -6.36 0.59
C THR A 393 -22.79 -7.52 -0.29
N HIS A 394 -22.60 -7.24 -1.57
CA HIS A 394 -22.03 -8.23 -2.49
C HIS A 394 -20.56 -8.52 -2.14
N ILE A 395 -20.26 -9.78 -1.87
CA ILE A 395 -18.90 -10.28 -1.64
C ILE A 395 -18.51 -11.27 -2.74
N LYS A 396 -17.27 -11.74 -2.73
CA LYS A 396 -16.75 -12.71 -3.72
C LYS A 396 -17.60 -13.99 -3.88
N GLN A 397 -18.37 -14.35 -2.85
CA GLN A 397 -19.26 -15.52 -2.85
C GLN A 397 -20.70 -15.21 -3.26
N SER A 398 -21.04 -13.94 -3.44
CA SER A 398 -22.36 -13.53 -3.92
C SER A 398 -22.51 -13.89 -5.40
N GLN A 399 -23.64 -14.46 -5.77
CA GLN A 399 -23.99 -14.82 -7.14
C GLN A 399 -25.46 -14.49 -7.40
N PRO A 400 -25.85 -14.11 -8.63
CA PRO A 400 -27.26 -13.93 -8.98
C PRO A 400 -28.07 -15.20 -8.66
N GLY A 401 -29.23 -15.04 -8.02
CA GLY A 401 -30.11 -16.15 -7.66
C GLY A 401 -29.69 -16.97 -6.43
N TYR A 402 -28.57 -16.65 -5.77
CA TYR A 402 -28.15 -17.31 -4.52
C TYR A 402 -28.58 -16.53 -3.28
N LYS A 403 -28.74 -17.25 -2.17
CA LYS A 403 -29.06 -16.65 -0.87
C LYS A 403 -27.99 -15.65 -0.45
N THR A 404 -28.43 -14.59 0.21
CA THR A 404 -27.54 -13.59 0.83
C THR A 404 -26.53 -14.29 1.75
N PRO A 405 -25.23 -13.96 1.68
CA PRO A 405 -24.22 -14.56 2.54
C PRO A 405 -24.51 -14.29 4.02
N THR A 406 -24.39 -15.32 4.85
CA THR A 406 -24.59 -15.21 6.30
C THR A 406 -23.45 -15.86 7.07
N ILE A 407 -23.14 -15.32 8.25
CA ILE A 407 -22.25 -15.93 9.24
C ILE A 407 -23.11 -16.40 10.41
N ILE A 408 -23.14 -17.71 10.64
CA ILE A 408 -23.89 -18.31 11.73
C ILE A 408 -22.90 -18.78 12.80
N LEU A 409 -23.00 -18.20 13.99
CA LEU A 409 -22.25 -18.61 15.17
C LEU A 409 -23.18 -19.44 16.05
N LYS A 410 -22.87 -20.74 16.19
CA LYS A 410 -23.63 -21.66 17.04
C LYS A 410 -23.10 -21.67 18.46
N ALA A 411 -23.98 -21.99 19.40
CA ALA A 411 -23.60 -22.14 20.78
C ALA A 411 -22.64 -23.32 20.98
N TYR A 412 -21.70 -23.15 21.91
CA TYR A 412 -20.75 -24.18 22.31
C TYR A 412 -20.55 -24.13 23.82
N PRO A 413 -21.55 -24.58 24.61
CA PRO A 413 -21.51 -24.50 26.07
C PRO A 413 -20.48 -25.46 26.70
N THR A 414 -20.00 -26.46 25.95
CA THR A 414 -19.08 -27.51 26.43
C THR A 414 -17.78 -26.97 27.02
N ASP A 415 -17.20 -25.90 26.45
CA ASP A 415 -16.06 -25.21 27.04
C ASP A 415 -16.33 -23.69 27.08
N PRO A 416 -16.65 -23.13 28.26
CA PRO A 416 -16.89 -21.70 28.42
C PRO A 416 -15.73 -20.82 27.95
N ARG A 417 -14.49 -21.34 27.93
CA ARG A 417 -13.29 -20.61 27.51
C ARG A 417 -13.22 -20.46 25.98
N LEU A 418 -13.94 -21.29 25.24
CA LEU A 418 -14.02 -21.25 23.77
C LEU A 418 -15.43 -20.91 23.27
N TYR A 419 -16.38 -20.67 24.18
CA TYR A 419 -17.76 -20.38 23.85
C TYR A 419 -17.91 -19.02 23.15
N VAL A 420 -18.04 -19.04 21.82
CA VAL A 420 -18.01 -17.84 20.97
C VAL A 420 -19.10 -16.83 21.30
N ILE A 421 -20.32 -17.29 21.65
CA ILE A 421 -21.44 -16.40 21.98
C ILE A 421 -21.17 -15.65 23.29
N ASN A 422 -20.59 -16.30 24.31
CA ASN A 422 -20.23 -15.62 25.55
C ASN A 422 -19.18 -14.52 25.32
N HIS A 423 -18.17 -14.80 24.48
CA HIS A 423 -17.16 -13.80 24.11
C HIS A 423 -17.77 -12.65 23.30
N LEU A 424 -18.73 -12.94 22.42
CA LEU A 424 -19.47 -11.94 21.64
C LEU A 424 -20.31 -11.03 22.54
N ASN A 425 -21.05 -11.61 23.49
CA ASN A 425 -21.88 -10.86 24.43
C ASN A 425 -21.02 -9.97 25.33
N GLU A 426 -19.90 -10.47 25.82
CA GLU A 426 -18.97 -9.68 26.62
C GLU A 426 -18.31 -8.57 25.80
N TYR A 427 -17.99 -8.84 24.54
CA TYR A 427 -17.48 -7.84 23.61
C TYR A 427 -18.51 -6.71 23.43
N PHE A 428 -19.79 -7.03 23.20
CA PHE A 428 -20.85 -6.03 23.11
C PHE A 428 -20.98 -5.16 24.35
N LYS A 429 -20.87 -5.75 25.55
CA LYS A 429 -20.88 -4.96 26.79
C LYS A 429 -19.75 -3.93 26.82
N LYS A 430 -18.54 -4.32 26.41
CA LYS A 430 -17.35 -3.45 26.44
C LYS A 430 -17.33 -2.42 25.31
N THR A 431 -17.96 -2.69 24.17
CA THR A 431 -17.96 -1.76 23.02
C THR A 431 -19.19 -0.88 22.91
N ARG A 432 -20.27 -1.16 23.64
CA ARG A 432 -21.53 -0.39 23.56
C ARG A 432 -21.32 1.11 23.79
N SER A 433 -20.46 1.51 24.73
CA SER A 433 -20.16 2.92 25.01
C SER A 433 -19.15 3.53 24.03
N LEU A 434 -18.43 2.71 23.26
CA LEU A 434 -17.34 3.15 22.36
C LEU A 434 -17.79 3.33 20.91
N GLN A 435 -18.87 2.64 20.51
CA GLN A 435 -19.32 2.58 19.12
C GLN A 435 -19.85 3.91 18.58
N GLY A 436 -20.40 4.79 19.42
CA GLY A 436 -21.06 6.01 18.94
C GLY A 436 -22.14 5.66 17.91
N GLU A 437 -22.00 6.15 16.68
CA GLU A 437 -22.91 5.87 15.54
C GLU A 437 -22.50 4.65 14.70
N GLU A 438 -21.39 3.98 15.02
CA GLU A 438 -20.87 2.85 14.25
C GLU A 438 -21.66 1.57 14.50
N ASN A 439 -22.14 0.93 13.42
CA ASN A 439 -22.94 -0.29 13.50
C ASN A 439 -22.15 -1.57 13.20
N LYS A 440 -20.85 -1.47 12.92
CA LYS A 440 -20.00 -2.64 12.67
C LYS A 440 -19.81 -3.47 13.94
N LEU A 441 -19.79 -4.80 13.77
CA LEU A 441 -19.47 -5.74 14.84
C LEU A 441 -18.12 -5.40 15.46
N PHE A 442 -17.07 -5.31 14.66
CA PHE A 442 -15.73 -4.99 15.17
C PHE A 442 -15.40 -3.51 15.03
N VAL A 443 -15.03 -2.90 16.15
CA VAL A 443 -14.47 -1.55 16.22
C VAL A 443 -12.99 -1.58 16.61
N SER A 444 -12.26 -0.52 16.24
CA SER A 444 -10.89 -0.33 16.67
C SER A 444 -10.81 -0.27 18.19
N TYR A 445 -9.97 -1.10 18.80
CA TYR A 445 -9.68 -1.01 20.24
C TYR A 445 -8.77 0.19 20.59
N VAL A 446 -8.29 0.96 19.59
CA VAL A 446 -7.54 2.21 19.74
C VAL A 446 -8.41 3.37 19.28
N GLN A 447 -8.34 4.51 19.96
CA GLN A 447 -9.02 5.73 19.53
C GLN A 447 -8.52 6.23 18.16
N PRO A 448 -9.41 6.79 17.31
CA PRO A 448 -10.86 6.84 17.46
C PRO A 448 -11.48 5.47 17.18
N HIS A 449 -12.40 5.00 18.04
CA HIS A 449 -13.00 3.65 18.06
C HIS A 449 -13.96 3.37 16.88
N ARG A 450 -13.50 3.55 15.64
CA ARG A 450 -14.28 3.41 14.41
C ARG A 450 -14.35 1.95 13.94
N GLY A 451 -15.27 1.68 13.01
CA GLY A 451 -15.32 0.41 12.29
C GLY A 451 -13.98 0.08 11.65
N ILE A 452 -13.60 -1.19 11.72
CA ILE A 452 -12.31 -1.64 11.20
C ILE A 452 -12.34 -1.96 9.71
N SER A 453 -11.17 -1.91 9.07
CA SER A 453 -11.00 -2.42 7.72
C SER A 453 -10.76 -3.94 7.70
N LYS A 454 -10.95 -4.55 6.53
CA LYS A 454 -10.55 -5.93 6.24
C LYS A 454 -9.07 -6.21 6.59
N ASP A 455 -8.19 -5.25 6.34
CA ASP A 455 -6.75 -5.41 6.59
C ASP A 455 -6.42 -5.45 8.09
N THR A 456 -7.28 -4.84 8.92
CA THR A 456 -7.17 -4.96 10.37
C THR A 456 -7.47 -6.39 10.84
N ILE A 457 -8.55 -7.03 10.35
CA ILE A 457 -8.79 -8.47 10.59
C ILE A 457 -7.61 -9.31 10.09
N ALA A 458 -7.07 -8.98 8.91
CA ALA A 458 -5.91 -9.67 8.34
C ALA A 458 -4.62 -9.50 9.17
N ARG A 459 -4.55 -8.54 10.09
CA ARG A 459 -3.43 -8.39 11.05
C ARG A 459 -3.72 -9.06 12.39
N TRP A 460 -4.96 -9.02 12.85
CA TRP A 460 -5.38 -9.64 14.12
C TRP A 460 -5.28 -11.16 14.11
N ILE A 461 -5.72 -11.82 13.03
CA ILE A 461 -5.65 -13.29 12.92
C ILE A 461 -4.20 -13.80 13.06
N PRO A 462 -3.20 -13.30 12.30
CA PRO A 462 -1.81 -13.70 12.48
C PRO A 462 -1.23 -13.33 13.84
N THR A 463 -1.69 -12.24 14.47
CA THR A 463 -1.24 -11.88 15.82
C THR A 463 -1.59 -12.99 16.82
N VAL A 464 -2.77 -13.59 16.71
CA VAL A 464 -3.16 -14.74 17.54
C VAL A 464 -2.41 -16.01 17.15
N MET A 465 -2.21 -16.26 15.84
CA MET A 465 -1.39 -17.39 15.38
C MET A 465 0.04 -17.33 15.94
N LEU A 466 0.66 -16.15 15.92
CA LEU A 466 1.99 -15.92 16.49
C LEU A 466 2.00 -16.17 17.99
N LYS A 467 0.99 -15.66 18.73
CA LYS A 467 0.85 -15.93 20.18
C LYS A 467 0.69 -17.42 20.49
N ALA A 468 0.08 -18.19 19.58
CA ALA A 468 -0.03 -19.64 19.69
C ALA A 468 1.25 -20.40 19.29
N GLY A 469 2.32 -19.70 18.89
CA GLY A 469 3.59 -20.31 18.48
C GLY A 469 3.60 -20.79 17.02
N LEU A 470 2.66 -20.37 16.18
CA LEU A 470 2.65 -20.71 14.76
C LEU A 470 3.57 -19.79 13.95
N ASP A 471 4.26 -20.36 12.97
CA ASP A 471 5.07 -19.60 12.01
C ASP A 471 4.18 -18.82 11.03
N ILE A 472 4.08 -17.50 11.28
CA ILE A 472 3.31 -16.56 10.45
C ILE A 472 4.01 -16.17 9.14
N THR A 473 5.28 -16.56 8.94
CA THR A 473 5.94 -16.39 7.64
C THR A 473 5.35 -17.38 6.63
N LYS A 474 5.07 -18.61 7.09
CA LYS A 474 4.36 -19.67 6.38
C LYS A 474 2.85 -19.44 6.39
N PHE A 475 2.22 -19.45 7.57
CA PHE A 475 0.76 -19.39 7.72
C PHE A 475 0.26 -17.94 7.74
N LYS A 476 -0.65 -17.61 6.81
CA LYS A 476 -1.21 -16.26 6.64
C LYS A 476 -2.68 -16.27 7.06
N PRO A 477 -3.39 -15.12 7.17
CA PRO A 477 -4.76 -15.08 7.73
C PRO A 477 -5.72 -16.12 7.15
N HIS A 478 -5.63 -16.34 5.83
CA HIS A 478 -6.50 -17.29 5.11
C HIS A 478 -6.22 -18.77 5.41
N SER A 479 -5.08 -19.12 6.01
CA SER A 479 -4.81 -20.51 6.42
C SER A 479 -5.71 -20.96 7.57
N SER A 480 -6.26 -20.04 8.38
CA SER A 480 -7.26 -20.35 9.41
C SER A 480 -8.47 -21.08 8.82
N ARG A 481 -8.91 -20.66 7.63
CA ARG A 481 -10.00 -21.30 6.90
C ARG A 481 -9.67 -22.73 6.50
N SER A 482 -8.51 -22.96 5.88
CA SER A 482 -8.06 -24.32 5.52
C SER A 482 -7.92 -25.21 6.76
N ALA A 483 -7.37 -24.66 7.85
CA ALA A 483 -7.16 -25.37 9.11
C ALA A 483 -8.50 -25.80 9.73
N ALA A 484 -9.45 -24.86 9.83
CA ALA A 484 -10.78 -25.13 10.36
C ALA A 484 -11.51 -26.23 9.58
N THR A 485 -11.55 -26.13 8.25
CA THR A 485 -12.27 -27.10 7.42
C THR A 485 -11.57 -28.46 7.38
N SER A 486 -10.24 -28.49 7.43
CA SER A 486 -9.49 -29.76 7.53
C SER A 486 -9.71 -30.43 8.89
N LYS A 487 -9.74 -29.65 9.98
CA LYS A 487 -10.06 -30.17 11.32
C LYS A 487 -11.49 -30.70 11.40
N ALA A 488 -12.46 -30.01 10.80
CA ALA A 488 -13.85 -30.48 10.72
C ALA A 488 -13.95 -31.81 9.96
N THR A 489 -13.19 -31.96 8.88
CA THR A 489 -13.12 -33.21 8.10
C THR A 489 -12.52 -34.35 8.94
N GLN A 490 -11.44 -34.09 9.67
CA GLN A 490 -10.83 -35.05 10.60
C GLN A 490 -11.78 -35.43 11.76
N ALA A 491 -12.71 -34.55 12.11
CA ALA A 491 -13.75 -34.79 13.11
C ALA A 491 -15.02 -35.41 12.49
N CYS A 492 -14.95 -35.93 11.26
CA CYS A 492 -16.04 -36.59 10.54
C CYS A 492 -17.30 -35.72 10.33
N VAL A 493 -17.15 -34.40 10.26
CA VAL A 493 -18.25 -33.52 9.86
C VAL A 493 -18.59 -33.79 8.38
N PRO A 494 -19.87 -33.97 8.01
CA PRO A 494 -20.26 -34.19 6.62
C PRO A 494 -19.71 -33.09 5.70
N VAL A 495 -19.12 -33.47 4.57
CA VAL A 495 -18.54 -32.51 3.60
C VAL A 495 -19.57 -31.46 3.18
N GLN A 496 -20.83 -31.84 3.02
CA GLN A 496 -21.92 -30.92 2.62
C GLN A 496 -22.13 -29.80 3.63
N ASP A 497 -21.99 -30.08 4.93
CA ASP A 497 -22.06 -29.07 5.97
C ASP A 497 -20.83 -28.16 5.95
N ILE A 498 -19.64 -28.72 5.69
CA ILE A 498 -18.39 -27.95 5.54
C ILE A 498 -18.51 -27.00 4.34
N LEU A 499 -18.98 -27.49 3.19
CA LEU A 499 -19.17 -26.68 1.98
C LEU A 499 -20.19 -25.57 2.21
N LYS A 500 -21.32 -25.88 2.85
CA LYS A 500 -22.36 -24.89 3.19
C LYS A 500 -21.82 -23.84 4.15
N GLN A 501 -21.14 -24.23 5.22
CA GLN A 501 -20.59 -23.33 6.23
C GLN A 501 -19.51 -22.41 5.65
N ALA A 502 -18.60 -22.94 4.83
CA ALA A 502 -17.55 -22.16 4.20
C ALA A 502 -18.04 -21.36 2.98
N GLY A 503 -19.21 -21.70 2.41
CA GLY A 503 -19.75 -21.08 1.19
C GLY A 503 -19.04 -21.54 -0.09
N TRP A 504 -18.82 -22.85 -0.24
CA TRP A 504 -18.32 -23.45 -1.48
C TRP A 504 -19.45 -24.16 -2.22
N SER A 505 -19.53 -23.94 -3.53
CA SER A 505 -20.47 -24.64 -4.41
C SER A 505 -19.96 -26.02 -4.87
N SER A 506 -18.67 -26.30 -4.72
CA SER A 506 -18.04 -27.50 -5.25
C SER A 506 -17.07 -28.11 -4.23
N HIS A 507 -17.24 -29.42 -3.96
CA HIS A 507 -16.33 -30.19 -3.13
C HIS A 507 -14.89 -30.18 -3.67
N TRP A 508 -14.75 -30.14 -4.99
CA TRP A 508 -13.44 -30.16 -5.64
C TRP A 508 -12.59 -28.94 -5.27
N THR A 509 -13.23 -27.77 -5.10
CA THR A 509 -12.53 -26.57 -4.62
C THR A 509 -12.02 -26.78 -3.20
N PHE A 510 -12.85 -27.38 -2.35
CA PHE A 510 -12.47 -27.70 -0.99
C PHE A 510 -11.30 -28.69 -0.95
N ASP A 511 -11.41 -29.84 -1.61
CA ASP A 511 -10.37 -30.88 -1.58
C ASP A 511 -9.05 -30.41 -2.19
N ARG A 512 -9.11 -29.74 -3.34
CA ARG A 512 -7.89 -29.32 -4.02
C ARG A 512 -7.13 -28.23 -3.27
N PHE A 513 -7.83 -27.27 -2.65
CA PHE A 513 -7.21 -26.05 -2.14
C PHE A 513 -7.22 -25.90 -0.62
N TYR A 514 -8.13 -26.56 0.09
CA TYR A 514 -8.39 -26.29 1.51
C TYR A 514 -8.26 -27.52 2.41
N ASN A 515 -8.65 -28.70 1.94
CA ASN A 515 -8.43 -29.96 2.65
C ASN A 515 -6.94 -30.31 2.59
N LYS A 516 -6.21 -29.97 3.65
CA LYS A 516 -4.75 -30.14 3.72
C LYS A 516 -4.37 -30.90 4.99
N PRO A 517 -3.38 -31.81 4.92
CA PRO A 517 -2.92 -32.50 6.11
C PRO A 517 -2.30 -31.51 7.10
N VAL A 518 -2.49 -31.78 8.39
CA VAL A 518 -1.69 -31.13 9.44
C VAL A 518 -0.33 -31.80 9.43
N ARG A 519 0.74 -31.04 9.23
CA ARG A 519 2.10 -31.60 9.26
C ARG A 519 2.41 -32.00 10.70
N LYS A 520 2.43 -33.29 10.98
CA LYS A 520 3.02 -33.86 12.20
C LYS A 520 4.48 -34.15 11.88
N ASP A 521 5.40 -33.76 12.76
CA ASP A 521 6.83 -34.04 12.61
C ASP A 521 7.19 -35.52 12.86
N SER A 522 6.19 -36.42 12.85
CA SER A 522 6.44 -37.85 12.77
C SER A 522 6.99 -38.16 11.38
N THR A 523 8.31 -38.14 11.25
CA THR A 523 8.99 -38.63 10.07
C THR A 523 8.78 -40.15 10.00
N ILE A 524 8.53 -40.66 8.79
CA ILE A 524 8.60 -42.11 8.51
C ILE A 524 9.91 -42.68 9.06
N ALA A 525 11.01 -41.91 8.99
CA ALA A 525 12.28 -42.25 9.60
C ALA A 525 12.16 -42.60 11.10
N ASN A 526 11.43 -41.83 11.91
CA ASN A 526 11.27 -42.11 13.34
C ASN A 526 10.38 -43.35 13.62
N SER A 527 9.45 -43.67 12.72
CA SER A 527 8.59 -44.85 12.83
C SER A 527 9.23 -46.12 12.25
N VAL A 528 10.14 -45.99 11.29
CA VAL A 528 10.81 -47.10 10.59
C VAL A 528 12.19 -47.41 11.18
N LEU A 529 12.90 -46.41 11.71
CA LEU A 529 14.25 -46.57 12.28
C LEU A 529 14.26 -46.68 13.80
N LYS A 530 13.09 -46.64 14.45
CA LYS A 530 12.99 -47.12 15.82
C LYS A 530 13.15 -48.64 15.78
N ALA A 531 14.33 -49.12 16.18
CA ALA A 531 14.47 -50.50 16.62
C ALA A 531 13.71 -50.65 17.94
N ASP A 532 12.89 -51.70 18.04
CA ASP A 532 12.13 -52.05 19.25
C ASP A 532 13.04 -52.33 20.46
#